data_AF-A0A2A2E0L0-F1
#
_entry.id   AF-A0A2A2E0L0-F1
#
_cell.length_a   1.000
_cell.length_b   1.000
_cell.length_c   1.000
_cell.angle_alpha   90.00
_cell.angle_beta   90.00
_cell.angle_gamma   90.00
#
_symmetry.space_group_name_H-M   'P 1'
#
loop_
_entity.id
_entity.type
_entity.pdbx_description
1 polymer ?
#
loop_
_entity_poly.entity_id
_entity_poly.type
_entity_poly.pdbx_seq_one_letter_code
_entity_poly.pdbx_strand_id
1 'polypeptide(L)'
;MSTLHVLSHSPFGDDRLNSCLRVIGANDALLLSGDAAYALQPGTAPFSALHARGLKLFVMAEDAQARALQVPDWAKAIDYPAFVELSIHYDKVNSWL
;
A
#
# COMPACT_ATOMS: atom_id res chain seq x y z
N MET A 1 13.67 13.88 -0.35
CA MET A 1 12.24 14.19 -0.40
C MET A 1 11.49 12.87 -0.37
N SER A 2 10.55 12.70 0.56
CA SER A 2 9.78 11.47 0.76
C SER A 2 8.42 11.54 0.05
N THR A 3 7.94 10.41 -0.47
CA THR A 3 6.66 10.30 -1.16
C THR A 3 5.79 9.22 -0.50
N LEU A 4 4.53 9.55 -0.24
CA LEU A 4 3.48 8.57 0.04
C LEU A 4 2.84 8.16 -1.29
N HIS A 5 3.11 6.94 -1.73
CA HIS A 5 2.43 6.35 -2.88
C HIS A 5 1.10 5.75 -2.44
N VAL A 6 0.02 6.03 -3.18
CA VAL A 6 -1.31 5.51 -2.87
C VAL A 6 -1.81 4.68 -4.06
N LEU A 7 -2.14 3.41 -3.81
CA LEU A 7 -2.79 2.53 -4.77
C LEU A 7 -4.22 2.26 -4.29
N SER A 8 -5.21 2.44 -5.17
CA SER A 8 -6.63 2.17 -4.88
C SER A 8 -7.23 1.01 -5.68
N HIS A 9 -6.53 0.57 -6.74
CA HIS A 9 -7.00 -0.46 -7.67
C HIS A 9 -6.39 -1.83 -7.36
N SER A 10 -7.12 -2.88 -7.72
CA SER A 10 -6.68 -4.27 -7.56
C SER A 10 -5.31 -4.50 -8.20
N PRO A 11 -4.37 -5.17 -7.51
CA PRO A 11 -3.05 -5.51 -8.07
C PRO A 11 -3.12 -6.61 -9.13
N PHE A 12 -4.31 -7.15 -9.39
CA PHE A 12 -4.57 -8.19 -10.39
C PHE A 12 -5.18 -7.64 -11.68
N GLY A 13 -5.53 -6.35 -11.72
CA GLY A 13 -6.14 -5.72 -12.90
C GLY A 13 -5.13 -5.22 -13.93
N ASP A 14 -4.03 -4.61 -13.47
CA ASP A 14 -3.02 -3.98 -14.32
C ASP A 14 -1.63 -3.92 -13.65
N ASP A 15 -0.67 -3.26 -14.31
CA ASP A 15 0.74 -3.19 -13.86
C ASP A 15 1.04 -2.04 -12.88
N ARG A 16 0.04 -1.35 -12.31
CA ARG A 16 0.27 -0.17 -11.45
C ARG A 16 1.09 -0.50 -10.21
N LEU A 17 0.82 -1.63 -9.55
CA LEU A 17 1.59 -2.06 -8.39
C LEU A 17 3.07 -2.25 -8.75
N ASN A 18 3.37 -3.00 -9.81
CA ASN A 18 4.75 -3.24 -10.23
C ASN A 18 5.42 -1.94 -10.68
N SER A 19 4.71 -1.08 -11.40
CA SER A 19 5.19 0.24 -11.81
C SER A 19 5.56 1.11 -10.61
N CYS A 20 4.73 1.10 -9.57
CA CYS A 20 5.01 1.75 -8.29
C CYS A 20 6.25 1.16 -7.62
N LEU A 21 6.36 -0.16 -7.51
CA LEU A 21 7.48 -0.83 -6.84
C LEU A 21 8.83 -0.60 -7.54
N ARG A 22 8.83 -0.32 -8.85
CA ARG A 22 10.05 0.04 -9.61
C ARG A 22 10.60 1.41 -9.23
N VAL A 23 9.75 2.37 -8.87
CA VAL A 23 10.16 3.77 -8.62
C VAL A 23 10.21 4.14 -7.15
N ILE A 24 9.57 3.35 -6.28
CA ILE A 24 9.53 3.63 -4.83
C ILE A 24 10.95 3.63 -4.23
N GLY A 25 11.29 4.73 -3.56
CA GLY A 25 12.58 4.96 -2.92
C GLY A 25 12.61 4.52 -1.46
N ALA A 26 13.81 4.52 -0.88
CA ALA A 26 14.03 4.05 0.50
C ALA A 26 13.33 4.90 1.59
N ASN A 27 13.04 6.17 1.28
CA ASN A 27 12.38 7.10 2.22
C ASN A 27 10.86 7.17 2.00
N ASP A 28 10.34 6.47 1.00
CA ASP A 28 8.94 6.52 0.61
C ASP A 28 8.11 5.53 1.43
N ALA A 29 6.80 5.63 1.29
CA ALA A 29 5.86 4.62 1.77
C ALA A 29 4.83 4.28 0.70
N LEU A 30 4.20 3.13 0.88
CA LEU A 30 3.06 2.71 0.09
C LEU A 30 1.83 2.58 1.00
N LEU A 31 0.71 3.15 0.58
CA LEU A 31 -0.61 2.95 1.16
C LEU A 31 -1.48 2.16 0.16
N LEU A 32 -2.03 1.05 0.62
CA LEU A 32 -3.06 0.29 -0.06
C LEU A 32 -4.44 0.75 0.46
N SER A 33 -5.27 1.27 -0.43
CA SER A 33 -6.67 1.59 -0.16
C SER A 33 -7.57 0.91 -1.19
N GLY A 34 -8.87 0.85 -0.93
CA GLY A 34 -9.83 0.19 -1.80
C GLY A 34 -9.39 -1.22 -2.19
N ASP A 35 -9.46 -1.53 -3.49
CA ASP A 35 -9.14 -2.85 -4.02
C ASP A 35 -7.65 -3.18 -3.99
N ALA A 36 -6.78 -2.20 -3.78
CA ALA A 36 -5.34 -2.48 -3.62
C ALA A 36 -5.04 -3.31 -2.37
N ALA A 37 -5.95 -3.32 -1.38
CA ALA A 37 -5.83 -4.18 -0.20
C ALA A 37 -5.67 -5.66 -0.56
N TYR A 38 -6.25 -6.12 -1.68
CA TYR A 38 -6.08 -7.49 -2.17
C TYR A 38 -4.61 -7.89 -2.44
N ALA A 39 -3.68 -6.94 -2.50
CA ALA A 39 -2.25 -7.24 -2.56
C ALA A 39 -1.73 -7.95 -1.31
N LEU A 40 -2.47 -7.88 -0.19
CA LEU A 40 -2.17 -8.59 1.05
C LEU A 40 -2.70 -10.03 1.09
N GLN A 41 -3.32 -10.53 0.02
CA GLN A 41 -3.77 -11.93 -0.06
C GLN A 41 -2.56 -12.89 -0.04
N PRO A 42 -2.41 -13.75 0.98
CA PRO A 42 -1.28 -14.68 1.06
C PRO A 42 -1.23 -15.65 -0.13
N GLY A 43 -0.03 -16.05 -0.51
CA GLY A 43 0.19 -16.99 -1.63
C GLY A 43 0.09 -16.35 -3.02
N THR A 44 -0.04 -15.03 -3.12
CA THR A 44 -0.10 -14.31 -4.40
C THR A 44 1.24 -13.65 -4.75
N ALA A 45 1.44 -13.37 -6.05
CA ALA A 45 2.62 -12.66 -6.53
C ALA A 45 2.74 -11.24 -5.93
N PRO A 46 1.67 -10.41 -5.86
CA PRO A 46 1.70 -9.12 -5.16
C PRO A 46 2.17 -9.22 -3.71
N PHE A 47 1.65 -10.18 -2.95
CA PHE A 47 2.03 -10.39 -1.55
C PHE A 47 3.53 -10.68 -1.41
N SER A 48 4.04 -11.56 -2.26
CA SER A 48 5.45 -11.96 -2.25
C SER A 48 6.37 -10.80 -2.65
N ALA A 49 5.97 -10.01 -3.65
CA ALA A 49 6.72 -8.83 -4.09
C ALA A 49 6.77 -7.74 -3.02
N LEU A 50 5.66 -7.49 -2.32
CA LEU A 50 5.59 -6.53 -1.22
C LEU A 50 6.46 -6.97 -0.04
N HIS A 51 6.35 -8.23 0.39
CA HIS A 51 7.15 -8.78 1.48
C HIS A 51 8.65 -8.69 1.18
N ALA A 52 9.08 -9.07 -0.03
CA ALA A 52 10.49 -9.05 -0.42
C ALA A 52 11.09 -7.63 -0.48
N ARG A 53 10.27 -6.59 -0.67
CA ARG A 53 10.75 -5.21 -0.83
C ARG A 53 11.13 -4.55 0.49
N GLY A 54 10.54 -4.99 1.62
CA GLY A 54 10.85 -4.46 2.95
C GLY A 54 10.55 -2.96 3.11
N LEU A 55 9.51 -2.47 2.43
CA LEU A 55 9.13 -1.05 2.41
C LEU A 55 8.18 -0.69 3.56
N LYS A 56 8.05 0.61 3.87
CA LYS A 56 7.02 1.11 4.81
C LYS A 56 5.64 0.95 4.18
N LEU A 57 4.95 -0.15 4.51
CA LEU A 57 3.66 -0.49 3.93
C LEU A 57 2.53 -0.21 4.91
N PHE A 58 1.53 0.52 4.44
CA PHE A 58 0.28 0.77 5.12
C PHE A 58 -0.89 0.18 4.33
N VAL A 59 -1.96 -0.18 5.04
CA VAL A 59 -3.25 -0.55 4.44
C VAL A 59 -4.37 0.11 5.23
N MET A 60 -5.40 0.57 4.55
CA MET A 60 -6.62 1.04 5.21
C MET A 60 -7.27 -0.12 5.98
N ALA A 61 -7.43 0.05 7.29
CA ALA A 61 -7.94 -0.98 8.19
C ALA A 61 -9.37 -1.37 7.79
N GLU A 62 -10.19 -0.39 7.44
CA GLU A 62 -11.56 -0.55 6.96
C GLU A 62 -11.62 -1.36 5.66
N ASP A 63 -10.68 -1.15 4.73
CA ASP A 63 -10.62 -1.88 3.46
C ASP A 63 -10.17 -3.33 3.63
N ALA A 64 -9.18 -3.57 4.51
CA ALA A 64 -8.75 -4.91 4.86
C ALA A 64 -9.89 -5.68 5.56
N GLN A 65 -10.59 -5.03 6.49
CA GLN A 65 -11.73 -5.60 7.19
C GLN A 65 -12.88 -5.94 6.22
N ALA A 66 -13.25 -5.00 5.33
CA ALA A 66 -14.34 -5.20 4.36
C ALA A 66 -14.08 -6.37 3.40
N ARG A 67 -12.80 -6.68 3.13
CA ARG A 67 -12.38 -7.78 2.24
C ARG A 67 -11.98 -9.05 3.01
N ALA A 68 -12.19 -9.09 4.32
CA ALA A 68 -11.80 -10.20 5.21
C ALA A 68 -10.31 -10.59 5.11
N LEU A 69 -9.43 -9.60 4.90
CA LEU A 69 -7.99 -9.80 4.78
C LEU A 69 -7.31 -9.67 6.14
N GLN A 70 -6.40 -10.60 6.44
CA GLN A 70 -5.50 -10.47 7.59
C GLN A 70 -4.33 -9.58 7.20
N VAL A 71 -4.05 -8.56 8.02
CA VAL A 71 -2.91 -7.67 7.81
C VAL A 71 -1.67 -8.35 8.38
N PRO A 72 -0.62 -8.61 7.57
CA PRO A 72 0.59 -9.27 8.05
C PRO A 72 1.44 -8.33 8.91
N ASP A 73 2.27 -8.87 9.79
CA ASP A 73 3.09 -8.11 10.76
C ASP A 73 4.06 -7.09 10.13
N TRP A 74 4.41 -7.28 8.86
CA TRP A 74 5.28 -6.39 8.10
C TRP A 74 4.52 -5.24 7.40
N ALA A 75 3.20 -5.19 7.51
CA ALA A 75 2.35 -4.10 7.08
C ALA A 75 1.63 -3.48 8.28
N LYS A 76 1.30 -2.19 8.20
CA LYS A 76 0.55 -1.50 9.27
C LYS A 76 -0.85 -1.14 8.81
N ALA A 77 -1.86 -1.65 9.51
CA ALA A 77 -3.23 -1.18 9.36
C ALA A 77 -3.38 0.24 9.92
N ILE A 78 -4.05 1.13 9.19
CA ILE A 78 -4.30 2.51 9.59
C ILE A 78 -5.76 2.90 9.31
N ASP A 79 -6.28 3.87 10.06
CA ASP A 79 -7.60 4.46 9.82
C ASP A 79 -7.50 5.73 8.96
N TYR A 80 -8.64 6.33 8.65
CA TYR A 80 -8.70 7.59 7.87
C TYR A 80 -7.95 8.77 8.53
N PRO A 81 -8.09 9.05 9.83
CA PRO A 81 -7.27 10.06 10.49
C PRO A 81 -5.76 9.83 10.31
N ALA A 82 -5.28 8.60 10.50
CA ALA A 82 -3.89 8.27 10.27
C ALA A 82 -3.47 8.42 8.80
N PHE A 83 -4.35 8.14 7.83
CA PHE A 83 -4.08 8.45 6.43
C PHE A 83 -3.92 9.97 6.21
N VAL A 84 -4.79 10.80 6.79
CA VAL A 84 -4.66 12.27 6.72
C VAL A 84 -3.31 12.71 7.30
N GLU A 85 -2.91 12.17 8.45
CA GLU A 85 -1.60 12.44 9.07
C GLU A 85 -0.42 12.00 8.17
N LEU A 86 -0.51 10.86 7.50
CA LEU A 86 0.53 10.45 6.55
C LEU A 86 0.62 11.40 5.35
N SER A 87 -0.51 11.94 4.89
CA SER A 87 -0.52 12.86 3.74
C SER A 87 0.18 14.20 4.01
N ILE A 88 0.30 14.59 5.28
CA ILE A 88 1.05 15.77 5.72
C ILE A 88 2.47 15.44 6.20
N HIS A 89 2.74 14.18 6.59
CA HIS A 89 4.05 13.74 7.04
C HIS A 89 5.04 13.56 5.89
N TYR A 90 4.58 13.08 4.73
CA TYR A 90 5.40 12.91 3.54
C TYR A 90 5.44 14.20 2.72
N ASP A 91 6.58 14.50 2.08
CA ASP A 91 6.73 15.73 1.29
C ASP A 91 5.78 15.78 0.08
N LYS A 92 5.34 14.61 -0.39
CA LYS A 92 4.45 14.43 -1.55
C LYS A 92 3.51 13.25 -1.37
N VAL A 93 2.34 13.35 -2.01
CA VAL A 93 1.42 12.23 -2.23
C VAL A 93 1.33 11.94 -3.72
N ASN A 94 1.53 10.69 -4.12
CA ASN A 94 1.40 10.24 -5.52
C ASN A 94 0.35 9.13 -5.61
N SER A 95 -0.82 9.45 -6.15
CA SER A 95 -1.88 8.50 -6.40
C SER A 95 -1.70 7.82 -7.75
N TRP A 96 -1.65 6.50 -7.74
CA TRP A 96 -1.53 5.67 -8.94
C TRP A 96 -2.94 5.31 -9.44
N LEU A 97 -3.49 6.20 -10.26
CA LEU A 97 -4.77 6.04 -10.97
C LEU A 97 -4.64 5.02 -12.07
#